data_AF-A0A183A5P7-F1
#
_entry.id   AF-A0A183A5P7-F1
#
_cell.length_a   1.000
_cell.length_b   1.000
_cell.length_c   1.000
_cell.angle_alpha   90.00
_cell.angle_beta   90.00
_cell.angle_gamma   90.00
#
_symmetry.space_group_name_H-M   'P 1'
#
loop_
_entity.id
_entity.type
_entity.pdbx_description
1 polymer ?
#
loop_
_entity_poly.entity_id
_entity_poly.type
_entity_poly.pdbx_seq_one_letter_code
_entity_poly.pdbx_strand_id
1 'polypeptide(L)'
;MKRQNVRTLSLIVVTFTYLLLGAAVFDALESEFEGQEDRRLHELAEQLRRKYNMSEEDFDEITQLGIHMKPYKAGTQWKFAGAFYFATTVITTIGM
;
A
#
# COMPACT_ATOMS: atom_id res chain seq x y z
N MET A 1 -38.71 10.31 -17.21
CA MET A 1 -37.51 9.46 -17.41
C MET A 1 -37.88 8.01 -17.10
N LYS A 2 -37.34 7.02 -17.83
CA LYS A 2 -37.58 5.59 -17.52
C LYS A 2 -37.09 5.28 -16.11
N ARG A 3 -37.86 4.51 -15.33
CA ARG A 3 -37.54 4.14 -13.94
C ARG A 3 -36.15 3.53 -13.77
N GLN A 4 -35.66 2.80 -14.78
CA GLN A 4 -34.31 2.23 -14.82
C GLN A 4 -33.23 3.31 -14.86
N ASN A 5 -33.41 4.35 -15.70
CA ASN A 5 -32.43 5.44 -15.83
C ASN A 5 -32.33 6.24 -14.53
N VAL A 6 -33.46 6.45 -13.85
CA VAL A 6 -33.48 7.09 -12.53
C VAL A 6 -32.74 6.25 -11.51
N ARG A 7 -33.00 4.93 -11.44
CA ARG A 7 -32.29 4.02 -10.52
C ARG A 7 -30.78 4.03 -10.76
N THR A 8 -30.34 3.93 -12.01
CA THR A 8 -28.90 3.94 -12.34
C THR A 8 -28.26 5.27 -11.95
N LEU A 9 -28.90 6.41 -12.27
CA LEU A 9 -28.38 7.73 -11.91
C LEU A 9 -28.30 7.90 -10.39
N SER A 10 -29.32 7.46 -9.64
CA SER A 10 -29.30 7.50 -8.18
C SER A 10 -28.16 6.66 -7.59
N LEU A 11 -27.93 5.45 -8.11
CA LEU A 11 -26.81 4.61 -7.66
C LEU A 11 -25.47 5.29 -7.92
N ILE A 12 -25.27 5.90 -9.09
CA ILE A 12 -24.06 6.65 -9.41
C ILE A 12 -23.83 7.77 -8.39
N VAL A 13 -24.84 8.60 -8.14
CA VAL A 13 -24.74 9.73 -7.20
C VAL A 13 -24.43 9.24 -5.78
N VAL A 14 -25.10 8.18 -5.32
CA VAL A 14 -24.86 7.60 -3.98
C VAL A 14 -23.44 7.05 -3.87
N THR A 15 -22.97 6.30 -4.87
CA THR A 15 -21.60 5.75 -4.86
C THR A 15 -20.55 6.86 -4.84
N PHE A 16 -20.71 7.90 -5.66
CA PHE A 16 -19.79 9.05 -5.62
C PHE A 16 -19.80 9.74 -4.27
N THR A 17 -20.98 9.97 -3.69
CA THR A 17 -21.11 10.59 -2.36
C THR A 17 -20.44 9.71 -1.29
N TYR A 18 -20.63 8.39 -1.35
CA TYR A 18 -20.00 7.44 -0.44
C TYR A 18 -18.47 7.48 -0.54
N LEU A 19 -17.92 7.54 -1.76
CA LEU A 19 -16.47 7.66 -1.98
C LEU A 19 -15.92 8.98 -1.43
N LEU A 20 -16.63 10.10 -1.64
CA LEU A 20 -16.21 11.41 -1.10
C LEU A 20 -16.21 11.44 0.42
N LEU A 21 -17.25 10.86 1.05
CA LEU A 21 -17.31 10.74 2.51
C LEU A 21 -16.20 9.83 3.03
N GLY A 22 -15.96 8.69 2.38
CA GLY A 22 -14.85 7.79 2.71
C GLY A 22 -13.50 8.51 2.63
N ALA A 23 -13.25 9.27 1.56
CA ALA A 23 -12.03 10.06 1.41
C ALA A 23 -11.85 11.07 2.55
N ALA A 24 -12.90 11.81 2.92
CA ALA A 24 -12.85 12.76 4.02
C ALA A 24 -12.59 12.09 5.39
N VAL A 25 -13.18 10.91 5.62
CA VAL A 25 -12.95 10.13 6.84
C VAL A 25 -11.52 9.59 6.89
N PHE A 26 -11.01 9.00 5.81
CA PHE A 26 -9.63 8.52 5.77
C PHE A 26 -8.62 9.65 5.90
N ASP A 27 -8.85 10.80 5.27
CA ASP A 27 -7.99 11.98 5.44
C ASP A 27 -7.96 12.45 6.90
N ALA A 28 -9.12 12.54 7.56
CA ALA A 28 -9.19 12.96 8.96
C ALA A 28 -8.54 11.95 9.94
N LEU A 29 -8.44 10.67 9.58
CA LEU A 29 -7.93 9.62 10.46
C LEU A 29 -6.46 9.28 10.20
N GLU A 30 -6.03 9.24 8.94
CA GLU A 30 -4.74 8.67 8.53
C GLU A 30 -3.70 9.74 8.16
N SER A 31 -4.10 10.92 7.68
CA SER A 31 -3.15 11.90 7.11
C SER A 31 -2.14 12.44 8.14
N GLU A 32 -2.55 12.65 9.39
CA GLU A 32 -1.61 13.06 10.44
C GLU A 32 -0.63 11.93 10.79
N PHE A 33 -1.14 10.70 10.90
CA PHE A 33 -0.34 9.52 11.22
C PHE A 33 0.71 9.24 10.14
N GLU A 34 0.32 9.30 8.86
CA GLU A 34 1.24 9.16 7.73
C GLU A 34 2.37 10.20 7.80
N GLY A 35 2.05 11.47 8.03
CA GLY A 35 3.05 12.52 8.14
C GLY A 35 3.97 12.39 9.37
N GLN A 36 3.47 11.85 10.48
CA GLN A 36 4.31 11.54 11.65
C GLN A 36 5.23 10.36 11.39
N GLU A 37 4.72 9.30 10.77
CA GLU A 37 5.49 8.10 10.45
C GLU A 37 6.58 8.39 9.41
N ASP A 38 6.27 9.20 8.40
CA ASP A 38 7.25 9.66 7.41
C ASP A 38 8.43 10.38 8.07
N ARG A 39 8.16 11.35 8.95
CA ARG A 39 9.22 12.05 9.72
C ARG A 39 10.02 11.09 10.58
N ARG A 40 9.35 10.18 11.29
CA ARG A 40 10.00 9.19 12.17
C ARG A 40 10.94 8.28 11.38
N LEU A 41 10.52 7.83 10.20
CA LEU A 41 11.32 6.96 9.33
C LEU A 41 12.52 7.72 8.73
N HIS A 42 12.34 8.96 8.30
CA HIS A 42 13.45 9.81 7.83
C HIS A 42 14.48 10.10 8.92
N GLU A 43 14.04 10.41 10.14
CA GLU A 43 14.93 10.60 11.28
C GLU A 43 15.71 9.32 11.61
N LEU A 44 15.04 8.17 11.61
CA LEU A 44 15.68 6.88 11.85
C LEU A 44 16.71 6.54 10.75
N ALA A 45 16.38 6.81 9.49
CA ALA A 45 17.28 6.61 8.36
C ALA A 45 18.57 7.45 8.53
N GLU A 46 18.44 8.75 8.83
CA GLU A 46 19.58 9.63 9.11
C GLU A 46 20.40 9.17 10.32
N GLN A 47 19.75 8.74 11.40
CA GLN A 47 20.43 8.19 12.56
C GLN A 47 21.24 6.94 12.21
N LEU A 48 20.69 6.02 11.42
CA LEU A 48 21.38 4.81 10.98
C LEU A 48 22.57 5.14 10.06
N ARG A 49 22.37 6.03 9.08
CA ARG A 49 23.43 6.48 8.16
C ARG A 49 24.62 7.04 8.92
N ARG A 50 24.36 7.95 9.88
CA ARG A 50 25.41 8.55 10.73
C ARG A 50 26.06 7.54 11.67
N LYS A 51 25.26 6.68 12.33
CA LYS A 51 25.76 5.66 13.26
C LYS A 51 26.76 4.71 12.61
N TYR A 52 26.55 4.38 11.34
CA TYR A 52 27.41 3.46 10.59
C TYR A 52 28.33 4.17 9.59
N ASN A 53 28.39 5.50 9.61
CA ASN A 53 29.23 6.31 8.73
C ASN A 53 29.08 5.96 7.23
N MET A 54 27.83 5.79 6.79
CA MET A 54 27.49 5.48 5.40
C MET A 54 27.38 6.76 4.57
N SER A 55 27.82 6.69 3.31
CA SER A 55 27.47 7.75 2.35
C SER A 55 25.97 7.70 2.03
N GLU A 56 25.44 8.76 1.43
CA GLU A 56 24.04 8.76 0.94
C GLU A 56 23.83 7.70 -0.14
N GLU A 57 24.78 7.61 -1.06
CA GLU A 57 24.78 6.65 -2.18
C GLU A 57 24.76 5.20 -1.68
N ASP A 58 25.63 4.85 -0.73
CA ASP A 58 25.68 3.49 -0.16
C ASP A 58 24.41 3.14 0.61
N PHE A 59 23.84 4.11 1.33
CA PHE A 59 22.62 3.91 2.10
C PHE A 59 21.42 3.67 1.19
N ASP A 60 21.33 4.40 0.08
CA ASP A 60 20.32 4.21 -0.95
C ASP A 60 20.49 2.86 -1.63
N GLU A 61 21.71 2.46 -1.99
CA GLU A 61 21.97 1.16 -2.62
C GLU A 61 21.54 0.00 -1.72
N ILE A 62 21.88 0.04 -0.43
CA ILE A 62 21.47 -0.98 0.54
C ILE A 62 19.96 -0.97 0.77
N THR A 63 19.32 0.21 0.79
CA THR A 63 17.86 0.32 0.93
C THR A 63 17.13 -0.27 -0.27
N GLN A 64 17.61 0.03 -1.49
CA GLN A 64 17.11 -0.56 -2.72
C GLN A 64 17.30 -2.08 -2.72
N LEU A 65 18.47 -2.57 -2.31
CA LEU A 65 18.70 -4.01 -2.13
C LEU A 65 17.69 -4.62 -1.15
N GLY A 66 17.43 -3.94 -0.03
CA GLY A 66 16.42 -4.35 0.95
C GLY A 66 15.01 -4.50 0.36
N ILE A 67 14.59 -3.56 -0.50
CA ILE A 67 13.30 -3.61 -1.20
C ILE A 67 13.25 -4.83 -2.15
N HIS A 68 14.29 -5.04 -2.95
CA HIS A 68 14.37 -6.18 -3.89
C HIS A 68 14.42 -7.53 -3.17
N MET A 69 15.01 -7.58 -1.97
CA MET A 69 15.08 -8.80 -1.17
C MET A 69 13.78 -9.11 -0.40
N LYS A 70 12.86 -8.14 -0.25
CA LYS A 70 11.62 -8.32 0.53
C LYS A 70 10.80 -9.55 0.12
N PRO A 71 10.58 -9.86 -1.17
CA PRO A 71 9.83 -11.06 -1.57
C PRO A 71 10.53 -12.37 -1.17
N TYR A 72 11.86 -12.38 -1.15
CA TYR A 72 12.66 -13.57 -0.84
C TYR A 72 12.79 -13.84 0.66
N LYS A 73 12.59 -12.81 1.52
CA LYS A 73 12.55 -12.98 2.98
C LYS A 73 11.40 -13.90 3.44
N ALA A 74 10.31 -13.96 2.69
CA ALA A 74 9.18 -14.85 2.96
C ALA A 74 9.43 -16.30 2.50
N GLY A 75 10.63 -16.64 2.03
CA GLY A 75 10.96 -17.96 1.49
C GLY A 75 10.53 -18.14 0.02
N THR A 76 10.63 -19.37 -0.49
CA THR A 76 10.32 -19.67 -1.90
C THR A 76 8.81 -19.67 -2.18
N GLN A 77 8.28 -18.52 -2.58
CA GLN A 77 6.84 -18.35 -2.88
C GLN A 77 6.35 -19.12 -4.11
N TRP A 78 7.23 -19.44 -5.06
CA TRP A 78 6.86 -20.11 -6.32
C TRP A 78 7.05 -21.63 -6.34
N LYS A 79 7.03 -22.27 -5.16
CA LYS A 79 6.81 -23.72 -5.05
C LYS A 79 5.32 -24.03 -5.10
N PHE A 80 4.96 -25.31 -5.30
CA PHE A 80 3.57 -25.74 -5.48
C PHE A 80 2.58 -25.12 -4.47
N ALA A 81 2.88 -25.13 -3.17
CA ALA A 81 1.99 -24.58 -2.15
C ALA A 81 1.75 -23.07 -2.30
N GLY A 82 2.80 -22.29 -2.57
CA GLY A 82 2.66 -20.84 -2.76
C GLY A 82 2.02 -20.49 -4.10
N ALA A 83 2.31 -21.25 -5.16
CA ALA A 83 1.62 -21.12 -6.44
C ALA A 83 0.12 -21.45 -6.33
N PHE A 84 -0.25 -22.47 -5.55
CA PHE A 84 -1.64 -22.84 -5.28
C PHE A 84 -2.36 -21.76 -4.45
N TYR A 85 -1.70 -21.20 -3.44
CA TYR A 85 -2.22 -20.06 -2.68
C TYR A 85 -2.45 -18.85 -3.60
N PHE A 86 -1.47 -18.49 -4.44
CA PHE A 86 -1.61 -17.41 -5.41
C PHE A 86 -2.77 -17.64 -6.39
N ALA A 87 -2.94 -18.86 -6.91
CA ALA A 87 -4.09 -19.17 -7.76
C ALA A 87 -5.42 -18.93 -7.03
N THR A 88 -5.48 -19.27 -5.73
CA THR A 88 -6.67 -19.04 -4.89
C THR A 88 -6.95 -17.54 -4.72
N THR A 89 -5.94 -16.69 -4.50
CA THR A 89 -6.15 -15.25 -4.35
C THR A 89 -6.63 -14.59 -5.64
N VAL A 90 -6.23 -15.10 -6.80
CA VAL A 90 -6.70 -14.64 -8.12
C VAL A 90 -8.17 -15.00 -8.35
N ILE A 91 -8.56 -16.28 -8.17
CA ILE A 91 -9.94 -16.72 -8.42
C ILE A 91 -10.94 -16.13 -7.41
N THR A 92 -10.49 -15.78 -6.20
CA THR A 92 -11.31 -15.13 -5.16
C THR A 92 -11.27 -13.60 -5.23
N THR A 93 -10.56 -13.03 -6.20
CA THR A 93 -10.39 -11.58 -6.40
C THR A 93 -9.82 -10.82 -5.20
N ILE A 94 -9.06 -11.49 -4.33
CA ILE A 94 -8.40 -10.86 -3.16
C ILE A 94 -7.11 -10.16 -3.59
N GLY A 95 -6.31 -10.81 -4.44
CA GLY A 95 -4.96 -10.35 -4.81
C GLY A 95 -4.86 -9.90 -6.27
N MET A 96 -5.96 -9.35 -6.81
CA MET A 96 -6.04 -8.82 -8.18
C MET A 96 -5.84 -7.30 -8.19
#